data_AF-A0A0G0N838-F1
#
_entry.id   AF-A0A0G0N838-F1
#
_cell.length_a   1.000
_cell.length_b   1.000
_cell.length_c   1.000
_cell.angle_alpha   90.00
_cell.angle_beta   90.00
_cell.angle_gamma   90.00
#
_symmetry.space_group_name_H-M   'P 1'
#
loop_
_entity.id
_entity.type
_entity.pdbx_description
1 polymer ?
#
loop_
_entity_poly.entity_id
_entity_poly.type
_entity_poly.pdbx_seq_one_letter_code
_entity_poly.pdbx_strand_id
1 'polypeptide(L)'
;MTTAEHSQIQRYMALIVLTNLGKLARKQVRNALRSIEPLDDLLWIISMLTDPKQVRTALGVAFGHKDFTPEHIFSLYTDKHYADYQLILSGAMVRNHDYLMGRLTDYLKYAVNQDVQCYIIEACAQAPDGQGALIRAFFAPANPELAPLLAEGIVRQSLTFSKIQDLMRQSRDHASMLLFAKTAARRVQGIDVDDLRWIFSQFKGDPQHEFDFINAIVDVQSDIFFHLLMETEFEQIREACANKIRQFNFTSSSISYWLVVASRQQLSDAAEWFLVLLGEKYAERSPEYLLTTLSGLSDNDPQRALIESILASHTTKLCEIAGITPAS
;
A
#
# COMPACT_ATOMS: atom_id res chain seq x y z
N MET A 1 58.17 -9.86 13.64
CA MET A 1 56.97 -10.07 12.82
C MET A 1 56.59 -8.75 12.19
N THR A 2 56.45 -8.74 10.88
CA THR A 2 55.97 -7.55 10.15
C THR A 2 54.47 -7.39 10.37
N THR A 3 53.93 -6.17 10.26
CA THR A 3 52.49 -5.89 10.33
C THR A 3 51.66 -6.75 9.36
N ALA A 4 52.24 -7.17 8.24
CA ALA A 4 51.63 -8.08 7.27
C ALA A 4 51.49 -9.54 7.78
N GLU A 5 52.48 -10.06 8.50
CA GLU A 5 52.42 -11.41 9.11
C GLU A 5 51.40 -11.49 10.25
N HIS A 6 51.25 -10.39 11.01
CA HIS A 6 50.27 -10.33 12.09
C HIS A 6 48.82 -10.32 11.56
N SER A 7 48.56 -9.63 10.44
CA SER A 7 47.27 -9.65 9.74
C SER A 7 46.92 -11.03 9.18
N GLN A 8 47.89 -11.76 8.61
CA GLN A 8 47.64 -13.12 8.12
C GLN A 8 47.25 -14.10 9.24
N ILE A 9 47.92 -14.04 10.40
CA ILE A 9 47.59 -14.91 11.55
C ILE A 9 46.20 -14.59 12.10
N GLN A 10 45.82 -13.30 12.20
CA GLN A 10 44.48 -12.90 12.62
C GLN A 10 43.40 -13.39 11.64
N ARG A 11 43.63 -13.28 10.32
CA ARG A 11 42.76 -13.83 9.26
C ARG A 11 42.60 -15.35 9.36
N TYR A 12 43.70 -16.08 9.59
CA TYR A 12 43.69 -17.53 9.77
C TYR A 12 42.96 -17.96 11.06
N MET A 13 43.17 -17.26 12.18
CA MET A 13 42.47 -17.55 13.43
C MET A 13 40.97 -17.32 13.30
N ALA A 14 40.56 -16.26 12.60
CA ALA A 14 39.15 -16.04 12.33
C ALA A 14 38.53 -17.10 11.40
N LEU A 15 39.22 -17.51 10.33
CA LEU A 15 38.84 -18.65 9.48
C LEU A 15 38.67 -19.96 10.26
N ILE A 16 39.55 -20.23 11.23
CA ILE A 16 39.47 -21.41 12.10
C ILE A 16 38.29 -21.32 13.06
N VAL A 17 37.98 -20.13 13.58
CA VAL A 17 36.77 -19.90 14.38
C VAL A 17 35.52 -20.09 13.49
N LEU A 18 35.52 -19.52 12.28
CA LEU A 18 34.46 -19.59 11.26
C LEU A 18 34.08 -21.02 10.88
N THR A 19 35.07 -21.86 10.57
CA THR A 19 34.88 -23.30 10.25
C THR A 19 34.33 -24.11 11.42
N ASN A 20 34.39 -23.59 12.65
CA ASN A 20 33.85 -24.23 13.86
C ASN A 20 32.57 -23.56 14.40
N LEU A 21 32.06 -22.50 13.76
CA LEU A 21 30.93 -21.70 14.29
C LEU A 21 29.63 -22.45 14.48
N GLY A 22 29.38 -23.51 13.71
CA GLY A 22 28.22 -24.39 13.92
C GLY A 22 28.17 -25.04 15.31
N LYS A 23 29.28 -25.03 16.07
CA LYS A 23 29.42 -25.66 17.40
C LYS A 23 29.69 -24.67 18.55
N LEU A 24 29.89 -23.39 18.26
CA LEU A 24 30.27 -22.39 19.28
C LEU A 24 29.04 -21.63 19.82
N ALA A 25 29.02 -21.37 21.12
CA ALA A 25 27.97 -20.55 21.72
C ALA A 25 28.08 -19.09 21.23
N ARG A 26 26.94 -18.42 21.04
CA ARG A 26 26.85 -17.03 20.54
C ARG A 26 27.83 -16.04 21.20
N LYS A 27 28.11 -16.19 22.50
CA LYS A 27 29.05 -15.35 23.26
C LYS A 27 30.51 -15.56 22.84
N GLN A 28 30.90 -16.80 22.52
CA GLN A 28 32.25 -17.14 22.07
C GLN A 28 32.50 -16.59 20.67
N VAL A 29 31.51 -16.75 19.78
CA VAL A 29 31.53 -16.16 18.43
C VAL A 29 31.72 -14.65 18.50
N ARG A 30 30.94 -13.95 19.32
CA ARG A 30 31.04 -12.50 19.50
C ARG A 30 32.41 -12.05 20.00
N ASN A 31 33.00 -12.79 20.95
CA ASN A 31 34.31 -12.43 21.51
C ASN A 31 35.44 -12.65 20.50
N ALA A 32 35.41 -13.74 19.74
CA ALA A 32 36.39 -14.02 18.70
C ALA A 32 36.32 -12.99 17.56
N LEU A 33 35.11 -12.55 17.21
CA LEU A 33 34.95 -11.51 16.19
C LEU A 33 35.45 -10.14 16.68
N ARG A 34 35.32 -9.84 17.97
CA ARG A 34 35.82 -8.59 18.56
C ARG A 34 37.34 -8.49 18.65
N SER A 35 38.05 -9.62 18.59
CA SER A 35 39.52 -9.64 18.57
C SER A 35 40.12 -9.38 17.19
N ILE A 36 39.29 -9.23 16.16
CA ILE A 36 39.75 -8.82 14.82
C ILE A 36 39.84 -7.29 14.81
N GLU A 37 41.06 -6.77 14.80
CA GLU A 37 41.33 -5.33 14.85
C GLU A 37 41.08 -4.59 13.52
N PRO A 38 41.35 -5.17 12.34
CA PRO A 38 41.02 -4.50 11.08
C PRO A 38 39.57 -4.71 10.68
N LEU A 39 38.87 -3.63 10.33
CA LEU A 39 37.47 -3.70 9.87
C LEU A 39 37.33 -4.51 8.58
N ASP A 40 38.23 -4.33 7.61
CA ASP A 40 38.19 -5.06 6.34
C ASP A 40 38.27 -6.57 6.53
N ASP A 41 39.09 -7.02 7.49
CA ASP A 41 39.22 -8.43 7.83
C ASP A 41 37.91 -8.95 8.42
N LEU A 42 37.28 -8.17 9.32
CA LEU A 42 35.98 -8.50 9.90
C LEU A 42 34.86 -8.55 8.85
N LEU A 43 34.84 -7.63 7.87
CA LEU A 43 33.87 -7.60 6.78
C LEU A 43 34.06 -8.78 5.83
N TRP A 44 35.30 -9.12 5.50
CA TRP A 44 35.62 -10.31 4.72
C TRP A 44 35.20 -11.61 5.45
N ILE A 45 35.39 -11.66 6.77
CA ILE A 45 34.92 -12.78 7.60
C ILE A 45 33.40 -12.89 7.59
N ILE A 46 32.71 -11.75 7.70
CA ILE A 46 31.25 -11.70 7.56
C ILE A 46 30.86 -12.24 6.19
N SER A 47 31.52 -11.82 5.10
CA SER A 47 31.14 -12.25 3.75
C SER A 47 31.20 -13.78 3.54
N MET A 48 31.99 -14.50 4.36
CA MET A 48 32.12 -15.95 4.31
C MET A 48 31.08 -16.71 5.17
N LEU A 49 30.24 -16.02 5.94
CA LEU A 49 29.22 -16.62 6.80
C LEU A 49 27.94 -16.98 6.05
N THR A 50 27.43 -18.19 6.28
CA THR A 50 26.20 -18.70 5.64
C THR A 50 25.03 -18.92 6.60
N ASP A 51 25.23 -18.78 7.92
CA ASP A 51 24.14 -18.92 8.91
C ASP A 51 23.58 -17.52 9.27
N PRO A 52 22.28 -17.24 9.02
CA PRO A 52 21.69 -15.93 9.28
C PRO A 52 21.80 -15.44 10.74
N LYS A 53 21.85 -16.35 11.73
CA LYS A 53 22.05 -16.00 13.14
C LYS A 53 23.48 -15.56 13.43
N GLN A 54 24.44 -16.19 12.76
CA GLN A 54 25.86 -15.85 12.87
C GLN A 54 26.16 -14.55 12.13
N VAL A 55 25.66 -14.39 10.91
CA VAL A 55 25.69 -13.14 10.13
C VAL A 55 25.17 -11.98 10.98
N ARG A 56 23.98 -12.12 11.58
CA ARG A 56 23.41 -11.09 12.46
C ARG A 56 24.30 -10.76 13.66
N THR A 57 24.92 -11.77 14.27
CA THR A 57 25.83 -11.57 15.43
C THR A 57 27.12 -10.87 15.00
N ALA A 58 27.68 -11.24 13.86
CA ALA A 58 28.92 -10.69 13.32
C ALA A 58 28.74 -9.25 12.83
N LEU A 59 27.65 -8.97 12.12
CA LEU A 59 27.25 -7.60 11.78
C LEU A 59 27.12 -6.72 13.02
N GLY A 60 26.51 -7.23 14.10
CA GLY A 60 26.43 -6.54 15.38
C GLY A 60 27.79 -6.23 16.03
N VAL A 61 28.84 -6.99 15.70
CA VAL A 61 30.23 -6.68 16.11
C VAL A 61 30.82 -5.60 15.19
N ALA A 62 30.63 -5.71 13.87
CA ALA A 62 31.12 -4.73 12.90
C ALA A 62 30.55 -3.32 13.15
N PHE A 63 29.25 -3.17 13.48
CA PHE A 63 28.69 -1.85 13.83
C PHE A 63 29.30 -1.20 15.07
N GLY A 64 29.82 -1.99 15.99
CA GLY A 64 30.50 -1.49 17.19
C GLY A 64 31.98 -1.19 16.96
N HIS A 65 32.49 -1.40 15.74
CA HIS A 65 33.87 -1.13 15.38
C HIS A 65 34.09 0.38 15.19
N LYS A 66 35.18 0.93 15.74
CA LYS A 66 35.47 2.37 15.74
C LYS A 66 35.58 2.99 14.34
N ASP A 67 36.04 2.21 13.37
CA ASP A 67 36.26 2.65 11.99
C ASP A 67 35.06 2.36 11.07
N PHE A 68 33.97 1.82 11.62
CA PHE A 68 32.81 1.45 10.84
C PHE A 68 32.10 2.68 10.27
N THR A 69 31.84 2.66 8.96
CA THR A 69 30.91 3.59 8.30
C THR A 69 29.81 2.79 7.59
N PRO A 70 28.60 3.33 7.43
CA PRO A 70 27.52 2.63 6.75
C PRO A 70 27.84 2.21 5.30
N GLU A 71 28.77 2.92 4.63
CA GLU A 71 29.24 2.59 3.28
C GLU A 71 29.86 1.18 3.19
N HIS A 72 30.50 0.73 4.27
CA HIS A 72 31.11 -0.59 4.32
C HIS A 72 30.10 -1.72 4.17
N ILE A 73 28.83 -1.53 4.53
CA ILE A 73 27.82 -2.58 4.37
C ILE A 73 27.37 -2.69 2.92
N PHE A 74 27.42 -1.62 2.13
CA PHE A 74 27.13 -1.70 0.69
C PHE A 74 28.09 -2.63 -0.05
N SER A 75 29.34 -2.77 0.44
CA SER A 75 30.28 -3.76 -0.09
C SER A 75 29.86 -5.22 0.12
N LEU A 76 29.00 -5.51 1.11
CA LEU A 76 28.48 -6.85 1.35
C LEU A 76 27.28 -7.19 0.44
N TYR A 77 26.57 -6.19 -0.07
CA TYR A 77 25.43 -6.40 -0.97
C TYR A 77 25.84 -6.81 -2.40
N THR A 78 27.09 -6.56 -2.80
CA THR A 78 27.61 -6.94 -4.12
C THR A 78 28.00 -8.42 -4.21
N ASP A 79 28.05 -9.12 -3.06
CA ASP A 79 28.31 -10.55 -3.00
C ASP A 79 27.04 -11.36 -3.25
N LYS A 80 27.10 -12.30 -4.20
CA LYS A 80 25.96 -13.15 -4.61
C LYS A 80 25.40 -13.98 -3.46
N HIS A 81 26.20 -14.28 -2.44
CA HIS A 81 25.74 -15.04 -1.27
C HIS A 81 24.73 -14.27 -0.41
N TYR A 82 24.67 -12.94 -0.55
CA TYR A 82 23.89 -12.10 0.35
C TYR A 82 22.48 -11.77 -0.12
N ALA A 83 22.07 -12.22 -1.30
CA ALA A 83 20.69 -12.05 -1.80
C ALA A 83 19.64 -12.51 -0.78
N ASP A 84 19.88 -13.62 -0.09
CA ASP A 84 18.95 -14.19 0.90
C ASP A 84 18.98 -13.47 2.27
N TYR A 85 19.96 -12.59 2.49
CA TYR A 85 20.20 -11.89 3.77
C TYR A 85 20.09 -10.37 3.67
N GLN A 86 19.58 -9.85 2.56
CA GLN A 86 19.49 -8.40 2.30
C GLN A 86 18.64 -7.67 3.36
N LEU A 87 17.54 -8.27 3.83
CA LEU A 87 16.76 -7.70 4.93
C LEU A 87 17.50 -7.74 6.28
N ILE A 88 18.37 -8.73 6.52
CA ILE A 88 19.18 -8.81 7.74
C ILE A 88 20.25 -7.72 7.74
N LEU A 89 20.92 -7.51 6.60
CA LEU A 89 21.88 -6.43 6.41
C LEU A 89 21.20 -5.07 6.62
N SER A 90 20.08 -4.83 5.95
CA SER A 90 19.27 -3.62 6.06
C SER A 90 18.82 -3.36 7.50
N GLY A 91 18.20 -4.36 8.14
CA GLY A 91 17.75 -4.25 9.53
C GLY A 91 18.87 -4.06 10.53
N ALA A 92 20.10 -4.47 10.19
CA ALA A 92 21.25 -4.20 11.03
C ALA A 92 21.78 -2.78 10.84
N MET A 93 21.79 -2.24 9.61
CA MET A 93 22.11 -0.84 9.32
C MET A 93 21.17 0.12 10.03
N VAL A 94 19.86 -0.14 9.98
CA VAL A 94 18.82 0.71 10.58
C VAL A 94 18.93 0.80 12.10
N ARG A 95 19.55 -0.21 12.76
CA ARG A 95 19.83 -0.18 14.21
C ARG A 95 21.03 0.70 14.58
N ASN A 96 21.80 1.18 13.60
CA ASN A 96 22.84 2.16 13.85
C ASN A 96 22.21 3.55 14.00
N HIS A 97 22.42 4.19 15.14
CA HIS A 97 21.81 5.47 15.49
C HIS A 97 22.17 6.60 14.51
N ASP A 98 23.38 6.57 13.92
CA ASP A 98 23.85 7.57 12.96
C ASP A 98 23.10 7.48 11.62
N TYR A 99 22.48 6.33 11.34
CA TYR A 99 21.66 6.10 10.15
C TYR A 99 20.29 6.78 10.25
N LEU A 100 19.67 6.71 11.43
CA LEU A 100 18.29 7.16 11.65
C LEU A 100 18.15 8.70 11.71
N MET A 101 19.23 9.45 11.96
CA MET A 101 19.12 10.86 12.34
C MET A 101 19.47 11.90 11.26
N GLY A 102 19.85 11.53 10.03
CA GLY A 102 19.99 12.57 8.99
C GLY A 102 20.65 12.22 7.66
N ARG A 103 21.04 10.96 7.41
CA ARG A 103 21.79 10.59 6.19
C ARG A 103 21.16 9.47 5.38
N LEU A 104 19.94 9.02 5.73
CA LEU A 104 19.23 7.95 5.02
C LEU A 104 19.17 8.19 3.50
N THR A 105 18.81 9.40 3.06
CA THR A 105 18.78 9.74 1.62
C THR A 105 20.15 9.64 0.97
N ASP A 106 21.21 10.08 1.63
CA ASP A 106 22.58 9.98 1.10
C ASP A 106 23.03 8.52 1.01
N TYR A 107 22.69 7.70 2.00
CA TYR A 107 22.99 6.28 1.97
C TYR A 107 22.21 5.53 0.89
N LEU A 108 20.94 5.87 0.68
CA LEU A 108 20.16 5.29 -0.41
C LEU A 108 20.73 5.67 -1.79
N LYS A 109 21.37 6.84 -1.94
CA LYS A 109 22.12 7.17 -3.16
C LYS A 109 23.35 6.29 -3.36
N TYR A 110 24.04 5.93 -2.27
CA TYR A 110 25.17 5.01 -2.33
C TYR A 110 24.77 3.55 -2.56
N ALA A 111 23.52 3.20 -2.26
CA ALA A 111 22.98 1.90 -2.62
C ALA A 111 22.89 1.80 -4.15
N VAL A 112 23.85 1.08 -4.74
CA VAL A 112 24.07 0.97 -6.20
C VAL A 112 22.91 0.28 -6.93
N ASN A 113 22.05 -0.45 -6.22
CA ASN A 113 20.89 -1.17 -6.77
C ASN A 113 19.59 -0.74 -6.06
N GLN A 114 18.53 -0.52 -6.84
CA GLN A 114 17.15 -0.26 -6.39
C GLN A 114 16.64 -1.34 -5.41
N ASP A 115 17.01 -2.60 -5.59
CA ASP A 115 16.62 -3.68 -4.68
C ASP A 115 17.14 -3.40 -3.25
N VAL A 116 18.42 -3.01 -3.14
CA VAL A 116 19.06 -2.67 -1.86
C VAL A 116 18.36 -1.49 -1.19
N GLN A 117 17.98 -0.48 -1.98
CA GLN A 117 17.20 0.66 -1.48
C GLN A 117 15.85 0.19 -0.91
N CYS A 118 15.14 -0.70 -1.61
CA CYS A 118 13.86 -1.25 -1.18
C CYS A 118 13.99 -2.00 0.16
N TYR A 119 15.01 -2.86 0.31
CA TYR A 119 15.21 -3.59 1.57
C TYR A 119 15.54 -2.67 2.75
N ILE A 120 16.30 -1.61 2.52
CA ILE A 120 16.62 -0.64 3.57
C ILE A 120 15.38 0.11 3.99
N ILE A 121 14.59 0.58 3.03
CA ILE A 121 13.34 1.28 3.29
C ILE A 121 12.35 0.37 4.02
N GLU A 122 12.26 -0.90 3.63
CA GLU A 122 11.45 -1.90 4.32
C GLU A 122 11.91 -2.13 5.75
N ALA A 123 13.22 -2.28 5.98
CA ALA A 123 13.78 -2.42 7.31
C ALA A 123 13.56 -1.16 8.18
N CYS A 124 13.67 0.03 7.58
CA CYS A 124 13.31 1.30 8.23
C CYS A 124 11.83 1.32 8.60
N ALA A 125 10.95 0.89 7.70
CA ALA A 125 9.53 0.83 7.96
C ALA A 125 9.22 -0.12 9.13
N GLN A 126 9.95 -1.22 9.29
CA GLN A 126 9.74 -2.19 10.38
C GLN A 126 10.34 -1.74 11.73
N ALA A 127 11.17 -0.70 11.77
CA ALA A 127 11.84 -0.25 12.99
C ALA A 127 10.96 0.74 13.80
N PRO A 128 10.87 0.61 15.14
CA PRO A 128 10.04 1.48 15.99
C PRO A 128 10.27 2.99 15.80
N ASP A 129 11.53 3.40 15.61
CA ASP A 129 11.92 4.80 15.44
C ASP A 129 12.17 5.20 13.96
N GLY A 130 11.94 4.27 13.02
CA GLY A 130 12.27 4.43 11.60
C GLY A 130 11.36 5.40 10.86
N GLN A 131 10.17 5.67 11.37
CA GLN A 131 9.18 6.57 10.76
C GLN A 131 9.73 8.00 10.62
N GLY A 132 10.33 8.56 11.68
CA GLY A 132 10.88 9.90 11.64
C GLY A 132 12.04 10.01 10.64
N ALA A 133 12.84 8.96 10.52
CA ALA A 133 13.94 8.90 9.55
C ALA A 133 13.42 8.88 8.11
N LEU A 134 12.42 8.04 7.82
CA LEU A 134 11.78 7.94 6.50
C LEU A 134 11.12 9.26 6.09
N ILE A 135 10.37 9.89 6.99
CA ILE A 135 9.72 11.19 6.71
C ILE A 135 10.76 12.27 6.42
N ARG A 136 11.83 12.37 7.22
CA ARG A 136 12.92 13.33 6.96
C ARG A 136 13.60 13.06 5.63
N ALA A 137 13.82 11.79 5.30
CA ALA A 137 14.47 11.39 4.05
C ALA A 137 13.59 11.68 2.82
N PHE A 138 12.28 11.47 2.93
CA PHE A 138 11.31 11.73 1.88
C PHE A 138 11.31 13.19 1.42
N PHE A 139 11.45 14.13 2.37
CA PHE A 139 11.51 15.56 2.07
C PHE A 139 12.93 16.11 1.84
N ALA A 140 13.96 15.25 1.85
CA ALA A 140 15.31 15.70 1.57
C ALA A 140 15.40 16.14 0.10
N PRO A 141 15.98 17.32 -0.21
CA PRO A 141 16.03 17.88 -1.58
C PRO A 141 16.93 17.09 -2.54
N ALA A 142 17.52 16.00 -2.07
CA ALA A 142 18.70 15.42 -2.64
C ALA A 142 18.40 14.34 -3.70
N ASN A 143 17.20 13.73 -3.73
CA ASN A 143 16.87 12.70 -4.72
C ASN A 143 15.35 12.50 -4.97
N PRO A 144 14.79 13.07 -6.06
CA PRO A 144 13.39 12.85 -6.44
C PRO A 144 13.03 11.41 -6.84
N GLU A 145 13.99 10.61 -7.33
CA GLU A 145 13.74 9.24 -7.82
C GLU A 145 13.44 8.26 -6.67
N LEU A 146 13.88 8.59 -5.45
CA LEU A 146 13.63 7.79 -4.25
C LEU A 146 12.29 8.12 -3.57
N ALA A 147 11.64 9.21 -3.96
CA ALA A 147 10.41 9.68 -3.30
C ALA A 147 9.31 8.61 -3.28
N PRO A 148 9.02 7.87 -4.38
CA PRO A 148 8.00 6.82 -4.36
C PRO A 148 8.33 5.67 -3.40
N LEU A 149 9.59 5.24 -3.35
CA LEU A 149 10.04 4.16 -2.47
C LEU A 149 9.94 4.59 -0.99
N LEU A 150 10.39 5.81 -0.68
CA LEU A 150 10.30 6.37 0.67
C LEU A 150 8.84 6.56 1.11
N ALA A 151 7.97 7.03 0.20
CA ALA A 151 6.54 7.13 0.43
C ALA A 151 5.91 5.76 0.75
N GLU A 152 6.27 4.71 0.00
CA GLU A 152 5.80 3.35 0.28
C GLU A 152 6.25 2.88 1.67
N GLY A 153 7.52 3.13 2.05
CA GLY A 153 8.02 2.84 3.38
C GLY A 153 7.25 3.55 4.50
N ILE A 154 6.90 4.82 4.29
CA ILE A 154 6.07 5.61 5.21
C ILE A 154 4.66 5.03 5.34
N VAL A 155 4.03 4.64 4.21
CA VAL A 155 2.67 4.07 4.12
C VAL A 155 2.54 2.74 4.87
N ARG A 156 3.61 1.95 4.95
CA ARG A 156 3.60 0.65 5.66
C ARG A 156 3.33 0.79 7.16
N GLN A 157 3.43 1.99 7.73
CA GLN A 157 3.13 2.30 9.13
C GLN A 157 1.74 2.90 9.33
N SER A 158 1.17 2.74 10.53
CA SER A 158 -0.15 3.29 10.89
C SER A 158 -0.09 4.81 11.06
N LEU A 159 -0.31 5.56 9.99
CA LEU A 159 -0.40 7.02 10.01
C LEU A 159 -1.81 7.52 10.35
N THR A 160 -1.90 8.66 11.03
CA THR A 160 -3.15 9.40 11.15
C THR A 160 -3.48 10.12 9.84
N PHE A 161 -4.77 10.37 9.61
CA PHE A 161 -5.22 11.07 8.40
C PHE A 161 -4.61 12.46 8.23
N SER A 162 -4.59 13.27 9.29
CA SER A 162 -3.95 14.59 9.28
C SER A 162 -2.48 14.51 8.85
N LYS A 163 -1.75 13.48 9.29
CA LYS A 163 -0.36 13.30 8.86
C LYS A 163 -0.26 12.94 7.38
N ILE A 164 -1.18 12.12 6.88
CA ILE A 164 -1.25 11.78 5.44
C ILE A 164 -1.57 13.02 4.61
N GLN A 165 -2.51 13.86 5.04
CA GLN A 165 -2.83 15.13 4.36
C GLN A 165 -1.60 16.05 4.29
N ASP A 166 -0.86 16.20 5.40
CA ASP A 166 0.37 16.99 5.42
C ASP A 166 1.42 16.45 4.44
N LEU A 167 1.58 15.11 4.40
CA LEU A 167 2.50 14.46 3.48
C LEU A 167 2.09 14.66 2.02
N MET A 168 0.81 14.55 1.70
CA MET A 168 0.27 14.83 0.37
C MET A 168 0.54 16.27 -0.07
N ARG A 169 0.23 17.27 0.77
CA ARG A 169 0.46 18.69 0.46
C ARG A 169 1.93 19.02 0.19
N GLN A 170 2.84 18.27 0.81
CA GLN A 170 4.28 18.47 0.67
C GLN A 170 4.90 17.59 -0.42
N SER A 171 4.14 16.64 -0.98
CA SER A 171 4.61 15.76 -2.06
C SER A 171 4.79 16.56 -3.34
N ARG A 172 5.96 16.42 -3.98
CA ARG A 172 6.28 17.13 -5.23
C ARG A 172 5.97 16.30 -6.47
N ASP A 173 5.87 14.99 -6.32
CA ASP A 173 5.52 14.05 -7.38
C ASP A 173 4.12 13.46 -7.16
N HIS A 174 3.38 13.33 -8.27
CA HIS A 174 2.00 12.83 -8.25
C HIS A 174 1.92 11.35 -7.85
N ALA A 175 2.97 10.56 -8.11
CA ALA A 175 3.02 9.14 -7.77
C ALA A 175 3.01 8.90 -6.25
N SER A 176 3.84 9.63 -5.50
CA SER A 176 3.87 9.59 -4.04
C SER A 176 2.59 10.16 -3.43
N MET A 177 2.07 11.26 -4.01
CA MET A 177 0.78 11.83 -3.60
C MET A 177 -0.36 10.83 -3.75
N LEU A 178 -0.40 10.10 -4.86
CA LEU A 178 -1.38 9.06 -5.12
C LEU A 178 -1.22 7.86 -4.17
N LEU A 179 0.00 7.44 -3.87
CA LEU A 179 0.27 6.39 -2.86
C LEU A 179 -0.29 6.77 -1.49
N PHE A 180 -0.06 8.01 -1.03
CA PHE A 180 -0.59 8.51 0.22
C PHE A 180 -2.13 8.63 0.20
N ALA A 181 -2.70 9.14 -0.89
CA ALA A 181 -4.14 9.25 -1.09
C ALA A 181 -4.83 7.88 -1.01
N LYS A 182 -4.33 6.89 -1.75
CA LYS A 182 -4.84 5.51 -1.73
C LYS A 182 -4.74 4.91 -0.32
N THR A 183 -3.67 5.22 0.40
CA THR A 183 -3.46 4.76 1.78
C THR A 183 -4.47 5.36 2.75
N ALA A 184 -4.69 6.68 2.68
CA ALA A 184 -5.73 7.34 3.46
C ALA A 184 -7.05 6.61 3.25
N ALA A 185 -7.51 6.54 2.00
CA ALA A 185 -8.83 6.02 1.69
C ALA A 185 -9.03 4.53 2.04
N ARG A 186 -7.97 3.71 2.02
CA ARG A 186 -8.04 2.28 2.35
C ARG A 186 -7.86 1.96 3.83
N ARG A 187 -7.04 2.71 4.56
CA ARG A 187 -6.56 2.31 5.89
C ARG A 187 -7.07 3.18 7.04
N VAL A 188 -7.50 4.40 6.77
CA VAL A 188 -8.07 5.25 7.81
C VAL A 188 -9.57 4.95 7.91
N GLN A 189 -9.98 4.35 9.02
CA GLN A 189 -11.40 4.16 9.32
C GLN A 189 -12.07 5.51 9.58
N GLY A 190 -13.26 5.71 9.00
CA GLY A 190 -14.09 6.89 9.27
C GLY A 190 -13.60 8.18 8.62
N ILE A 191 -12.91 8.12 7.47
CA ILE A 191 -12.70 9.34 6.67
C ILE A 191 -14.06 9.84 6.17
N ASP A 192 -14.28 11.15 6.33
CA ASP A 192 -15.47 11.82 5.85
C ASP A 192 -15.47 11.96 4.30
N VAL A 193 -16.65 12.05 3.70
CA VAL A 193 -16.84 12.32 2.27
C VAL A 193 -16.11 13.61 1.88
N ASP A 194 -16.15 14.65 2.70
CA ASP A 194 -15.51 15.94 2.39
C ASP A 194 -13.97 15.85 2.37
N ASP A 195 -13.40 15.00 3.22
CA ASP A 195 -11.97 14.72 3.23
C ASP A 195 -11.52 13.94 1.98
N LEU A 196 -12.35 13.01 1.51
CA LEU A 196 -12.10 12.25 0.27
C LEU A 196 -12.32 13.11 -0.97
N ARG A 197 -13.30 14.01 -0.95
CA ARG A 197 -13.47 15.05 -2.00
C ARG A 197 -12.27 15.96 -2.07
N TRP A 198 -11.73 16.38 -0.92
CA TRP A 198 -10.51 17.16 -0.89
C TRP A 198 -9.36 16.38 -1.53
N ILE A 199 -9.17 15.10 -1.18
CA ILE A 199 -8.14 14.25 -1.80
C ILE A 199 -8.37 14.13 -3.33
N PHE A 200 -9.61 13.84 -3.74
CA PHE A 200 -9.95 13.70 -5.15
C PHE A 200 -9.69 14.98 -5.95
N SER A 201 -9.99 16.15 -5.37
CA SER A 201 -9.71 17.44 -5.99
C SER A 201 -8.23 17.68 -6.28
N GLN A 202 -7.30 16.98 -5.61
CA GLN A 202 -5.86 17.05 -5.89
C GLN A 202 -5.47 16.38 -7.22
N PHE A 203 -6.32 15.49 -7.73
CA PHE A 203 -6.10 14.77 -9.00
C PHE A 203 -6.99 15.28 -10.14
N LYS A 204 -7.87 16.26 -9.86
CA LYS A 204 -8.86 16.73 -10.82
C LYS A 204 -8.20 17.24 -12.11
N GLY A 205 -8.64 16.71 -13.24
CA GLY A 205 -8.11 17.05 -14.57
C GLY A 205 -7.08 16.07 -15.12
N ASP A 206 -6.70 15.03 -14.35
CA ASP A 206 -5.85 13.93 -14.82
C ASP A 206 -6.66 12.62 -14.83
N PRO A 207 -7.09 12.13 -16.01
CA PRO A 207 -7.96 10.97 -16.09
C PRO A 207 -7.36 9.70 -15.47
N GLN A 208 -6.04 9.50 -15.62
CA GLN A 208 -5.39 8.29 -15.15
C GLN A 208 -5.29 8.29 -13.63
N HIS A 209 -4.92 9.43 -13.03
CA HIS A 209 -4.81 9.54 -11.57
C HIS A 209 -6.19 9.59 -10.88
N GLU A 210 -7.19 10.24 -11.47
CA GLU A 210 -8.57 10.18 -10.98
C GLU A 210 -9.08 8.74 -10.95
N PHE A 211 -8.91 8.00 -12.06
CA PHE A 211 -9.30 6.60 -12.14
C PHE A 211 -8.55 5.74 -11.11
N ASP A 212 -7.23 5.90 -11.00
CA ASP A 212 -6.42 5.14 -10.08
C ASP A 212 -6.78 5.40 -8.62
N PHE A 213 -7.13 6.64 -8.26
CA PHE A 213 -7.59 6.98 -6.93
C PHE A 213 -8.98 6.38 -6.65
N ILE A 214 -9.96 6.64 -7.52
CA ILE A 214 -11.33 6.10 -7.39
C ILE A 214 -11.29 4.57 -7.26
N ASN A 215 -10.50 3.90 -8.10
CA ASN A 215 -10.33 2.46 -8.08
C ASN A 215 -9.72 1.93 -6.77
N ALA A 216 -8.92 2.72 -6.05
CA ALA A 216 -8.39 2.27 -4.77
C ALA A 216 -9.42 2.29 -3.63
N ILE A 217 -10.49 3.06 -3.78
CA ILE A 217 -11.54 3.29 -2.76
C ILE A 217 -12.69 2.29 -2.90
N VAL A 218 -12.93 1.87 -4.15
CA VAL A 218 -13.85 0.79 -4.55
C VAL A 218 -13.83 -0.40 -3.57
N ASP A 219 -12.64 -0.86 -3.19
CA ASP A 219 -12.47 -2.07 -2.37
C ASP A 219 -12.87 -1.88 -0.89
N VAL A 220 -13.08 -0.64 -0.43
CA VAL A 220 -13.14 -0.33 1.01
C VAL A 220 -14.35 0.52 1.41
N GLN A 221 -14.84 1.42 0.54
CA GLN A 221 -15.91 2.38 0.90
C GLN A 221 -16.92 2.60 -0.24
N SER A 222 -17.86 1.67 -0.35
CA SER A 222 -18.75 1.53 -1.52
C SER A 222 -19.70 2.71 -1.76
N ASP A 223 -20.23 3.34 -0.70
CA ASP A 223 -21.09 4.53 -0.84
C ASP A 223 -20.28 5.78 -1.21
N ILE A 224 -19.05 5.89 -0.69
CA ILE A 224 -18.19 7.06 -0.93
C ILE A 224 -17.56 6.99 -2.33
N PHE A 225 -17.31 5.79 -2.83
CA PHE A 225 -16.97 5.57 -4.23
C PHE A 225 -17.98 6.22 -5.20
N PHE A 226 -19.29 6.15 -4.91
CA PHE A 226 -20.30 6.76 -5.78
C PHE A 226 -20.30 8.29 -5.72
N HIS A 227 -20.04 8.90 -4.55
CA HIS A 227 -19.85 10.35 -4.47
C HIS A 227 -18.75 10.80 -5.45
N LEU A 228 -17.61 10.12 -5.44
CA LEU A 228 -16.47 10.49 -6.28
C LEU A 228 -16.68 10.14 -7.75
N LEU A 229 -17.39 9.05 -8.05
CA LEU A 229 -17.76 8.67 -9.41
C LEU A 229 -18.67 9.72 -10.07
N MET A 230 -19.58 10.32 -9.30
CA MET A 230 -20.47 11.37 -9.80
C MET A 230 -19.75 12.71 -10.00
N GLU A 231 -18.59 12.90 -9.37
CA GLU A 231 -17.82 14.14 -9.40
C GLU A 231 -16.69 14.14 -10.45
N THR A 232 -16.31 12.99 -11.01
CA THR A 232 -15.35 12.96 -12.13
C THR A 232 -16.00 13.56 -13.38
N GLU A 233 -15.23 14.33 -14.15
CA GLU A 233 -15.69 14.95 -15.41
C GLU A 233 -15.48 14.02 -16.62
N PHE A 234 -14.79 12.90 -16.45
CA PHE A 234 -14.36 12.02 -17.54
C PHE A 234 -15.29 10.82 -17.76
N GLU A 235 -15.99 10.80 -18.89
CA GLU A 235 -16.95 9.72 -19.25
C GLU A 235 -16.32 8.32 -19.24
N GLN A 236 -15.12 8.19 -19.80
CA GLN A 236 -14.37 6.93 -19.86
C GLN A 236 -14.04 6.34 -18.48
N ILE A 237 -13.81 7.19 -17.46
CA ILE A 237 -13.63 6.74 -16.07
C ILE A 237 -14.94 6.22 -15.53
N ARG A 238 -16.04 6.93 -15.84
CA ARG A 238 -17.35 6.56 -15.39
C ARG A 238 -17.81 5.21 -15.98
N GLU A 239 -17.58 4.98 -17.27
CA GLU A 239 -17.83 3.69 -17.94
C GLU A 239 -16.98 2.54 -17.35
N ALA A 240 -15.68 2.79 -17.12
CA ALA A 240 -14.78 1.80 -16.52
C ALA A 240 -15.20 1.42 -15.09
N CYS A 241 -15.72 2.41 -14.34
CA CYS A 241 -16.26 2.22 -13.00
C CYS A 241 -17.62 1.52 -13.01
N ALA A 242 -18.50 1.79 -13.98
CA ALA A 242 -19.79 1.12 -14.15
C ALA A 242 -19.64 -0.40 -14.29
N ASN A 243 -18.63 -0.87 -15.02
CA ASN A 243 -18.34 -2.30 -15.14
C ASN A 243 -17.89 -2.94 -13.81
N LYS A 244 -17.19 -2.19 -12.95
CA LYS A 244 -16.80 -2.65 -11.61
C LYS A 244 -17.98 -2.65 -10.64
N ILE A 245 -18.88 -1.67 -10.73
CA ILE A 245 -20.06 -1.55 -9.87
C ILE A 245 -20.92 -2.82 -9.90
N ARG A 246 -21.06 -3.47 -11.07
CA ARG A 246 -21.79 -4.75 -11.20
C ARG A 246 -21.23 -5.88 -10.34
N GLN A 247 -19.97 -5.80 -9.91
CA GLN A 247 -19.30 -6.82 -9.09
C GLN A 247 -19.60 -6.66 -7.59
N PHE A 248 -20.22 -5.55 -7.17
CA PHE A 248 -20.48 -5.24 -5.77
C PHE A 248 -21.89 -5.66 -5.32
N ASN A 249 -21.99 -6.15 -4.09
CA ASN A 249 -23.25 -6.60 -3.52
C ASN A 249 -24.02 -5.45 -2.86
N PHE A 250 -24.44 -4.48 -3.66
CA PHE A 250 -25.24 -3.36 -3.18
C PHE A 250 -26.64 -3.77 -2.75
N THR A 251 -27.16 -3.08 -1.73
CA THR A 251 -28.57 -3.16 -1.38
C THR A 251 -29.40 -2.33 -2.37
N SER A 252 -30.64 -2.74 -2.63
CA SER A 252 -31.57 -1.96 -3.45
C SER A 252 -31.76 -0.54 -2.91
N SER A 253 -31.76 -0.37 -1.58
CA SER A 253 -31.91 0.94 -0.92
C SER A 253 -30.75 1.90 -1.23
N SER A 254 -29.50 1.42 -1.22
CA SER A 254 -28.34 2.24 -1.59
C SER A 254 -28.45 2.73 -3.04
N ILE A 255 -28.79 1.83 -3.96
CA ILE A 255 -28.93 2.16 -5.39
C ILE A 255 -30.07 3.17 -5.61
N SER A 256 -31.23 2.96 -4.97
CA SER A 256 -32.37 3.89 -5.06
C SER A 256 -32.04 5.28 -4.53
N TYR A 257 -31.27 5.39 -3.43
CA TYR A 257 -30.79 6.68 -2.93
C TYR A 257 -29.96 7.42 -3.99
N TRP A 258 -29.01 6.72 -4.61
CA TRP A 258 -28.12 7.29 -5.62
C TRP A 258 -28.82 7.69 -6.91
N LEU A 259 -29.83 6.93 -7.32
CA LEU A 259 -30.70 7.29 -8.44
C LEU A 259 -31.41 8.63 -8.21
N VAL A 260 -31.94 8.85 -6.99
CA VAL A 260 -32.58 10.12 -6.62
C VAL A 260 -31.59 11.27 -6.63
N VAL A 261 -30.37 11.05 -6.11
CA VAL A 261 -29.30 12.06 -6.13
C VAL A 261 -28.91 12.43 -7.57
N ALA A 262 -28.65 11.44 -8.43
CA ALA A 262 -28.30 11.67 -9.83
C ALA A 262 -29.40 12.43 -10.59
N SER A 263 -30.67 12.06 -10.36
CA SER A 263 -31.82 12.74 -10.96
C SER A 263 -31.93 14.20 -10.51
N ARG A 264 -31.72 14.49 -9.22
CA ARG A 264 -31.72 15.87 -8.68
C ARG A 264 -30.60 16.72 -9.25
N GLN A 265 -29.43 16.12 -9.48
CA GLN A 265 -28.28 16.80 -10.06
C GLN A 265 -28.29 16.85 -11.60
N GLN A 266 -29.33 16.32 -12.24
CA GLN A 266 -29.47 16.27 -13.71
C GLN A 266 -28.35 15.48 -14.40
N LEU A 267 -27.87 14.41 -13.77
CA LEU A 267 -26.81 13.54 -14.28
C LEU A 267 -27.46 12.32 -14.95
N SER A 268 -27.96 12.51 -16.18
CA SER A 268 -28.76 11.52 -16.91
C SER A 268 -28.08 10.16 -17.04
N ASP A 269 -26.80 10.15 -17.39
CA ASP A 269 -26.06 8.95 -17.74
C ASP A 269 -25.83 8.07 -16.50
N ALA A 270 -25.57 8.69 -15.35
CA ALA A 270 -25.49 7.99 -14.09
C ALA A 270 -26.84 7.49 -13.60
N ALA A 271 -27.91 8.28 -13.77
CA ALA A 271 -29.26 7.83 -13.44
C ALA A 271 -29.64 6.58 -14.25
N GLU A 272 -29.24 6.51 -15.52
CA GLU A 272 -29.40 5.33 -16.36
C GLU A 272 -28.63 4.12 -15.80
N TRP A 273 -27.36 4.29 -15.41
CA TRP A 273 -26.60 3.20 -14.80
C TRP A 273 -27.22 2.69 -13.51
N PHE A 274 -27.70 3.58 -12.64
CA PHE A 274 -28.37 3.18 -11.40
C PHE A 274 -29.69 2.45 -11.67
N LEU A 275 -30.45 2.85 -12.69
CA LEU A 275 -31.65 2.12 -13.12
C LEU A 275 -31.32 0.72 -13.63
N VAL A 276 -30.24 0.56 -14.41
CA VAL A 276 -29.78 -0.75 -14.89
C VAL A 276 -29.42 -1.66 -13.71
N LEU A 277 -28.60 -1.19 -12.77
CA LEU A 277 -28.19 -1.96 -11.59
C LEU A 277 -29.35 -2.31 -10.68
N LEU A 278 -30.28 -1.37 -10.48
CA LEU A 278 -31.48 -1.60 -9.70
C LEU A 278 -32.39 -2.63 -10.38
N GLY A 279 -32.46 -2.61 -11.72
CA GLY A 279 -33.16 -3.60 -12.52
C GLY A 279 -32.59 -5.00 -12.35
N GLU A 280 -31.27 -5.15 -12.43
CA GLU A 280 -30.56 -6.40 -12.14
C GLU A 280 -30.92 -6.92 -10.72
N LYS A 281 -30.94 -6.04 -9.71
CA LYS A 281 -31.30 -6.42 -8.33
C LYS A 281 -32.78 -6.71 -8.11
N TYR A 282 -33.69 -6.04 -8.83
CA TYR A 282 -35.12 -6.30 -8.74
C TYR A 282 -35.54 -7.56 -9.49
N ALA A 283 -34.85 -7.92 -10.57
CA ALA A 283 -35.11 -9.16 -11.30
C ALA A 283 -34.97 -10.41 -10.41
N GLU A 284 -34.16 -10.35 -9.35
CA GLU A 284 -33.99 -11.43 -8.37
C GLU A 284 -35.09 -11.46 -7.29
N ARG A 285 -36.01 -10.50 -7.25
CA ARG A 285 -37.05 -10.36 -6.21
C ARG A 285 -38.37 -11.01 -6.62
N SER A 286 -39.17 -11.40 -5.64
CA SER A 286 -40.49 -11.99 -5.90
C SER A 286 -41.50 -10.94 -6.38
N PRO A 287 -42.51 -11.32 -7.19
CA PRO A 287 -43.57 -10.42 -7.62
C PRO A 287 -44.30 -9.72 -6.46
N GLU A 288 -44.49 -10.39 -5.32
CA GLU A 288 -45.15 -9.82 -4.13
C GLU A 288 -44.31 -8.67 -3.52
N TYR A 289 -42.98 -8.85 -3.46
CA TYR A 289 -42.07 -7.81 -3.01
C TYR A 289 -42.10 -6.59 -3.95
N LEU A 290 -42.09 -6.85 -5.25
CA LEU A 290 -42.13 -5.82 -6.28
C LEU A 290 -43.45 -5.05 -6.26
N LEU A 291 -44.59 -5.72 -6.10
CA LEU A 291 -45.90 -5.06 -5.94
C LEU A 291 -45.96 -4.18 -4.69
N THR A 292 -45.43 -4.67 -3.57
CA THR A 292 -45.35 -3.89 -2.33
C THR A 292 -44.49 -2.66 -2.53
N THR A 293 -43.33 -2.81 -3.17
CA THR A 293 -42.42 -1.69 -3.49
C THR A 293 -43.12 -0.69 -4.41
N LEU A 294 -43.75 -1.15 -5.49
CA LEU A 294 -44.48 -0.33 -6.46
C LEU A 294 -45.58 0.51 -5.79
N SER A 295 -46.32 -0.06 -4.84
CA SER A 295 -47.38 0.64 -4.11
C SER A 295 -46.90 1.82 -3.27
N GLY A 296 -45.62 1.83 -2.89
CA GLY A 296 -44.99 2.92 -2.15
C GLY A 296 -44.36 4.01 -3.03
N LEU A 297 -44.32 3.82 -4.36
CA LEU A 297 -43.72 4.77 -5.29
C LEU A 297 -44.75 5.78 -5.81
N SER A 298 -44.30 7.02 -6.02
CA SER A 298 -45.12 8.03 -6.69
C SER A 298 -45.27 7.76 -8.19
N ASP A 299 -46.28 8.34 -8.85
CA ASP A 299 -46.51 8.18 -10.29
C ASP A 299 -45.32 8.65 -11.16
N ASN A 300 -44.52 9.58 -10.66
CA ASN A 300 -43.36 10.14 -11.36
C ASN A 300 -42.02 9.53 -10.91
N ASP A 301 -42.04 8.44 -10.14
CA ASP A 301 -40.79 7.81 -9.70
C ASP A 301 -40.10 7.09 -10.88
N PRO A 302 -38.81 7.37 -11.14
CA PRO A 302 -38.09 6.75 -12.25
C PRO A 302 -38.02 5.21 -12.16
N GLN A 303 -38.18 4.63 -10.97
CA GLN A 303 -38.16 3.18 -10.75
C GLN A 303 -39.47 2.50 -11.15
N ARG A 304 -40.56 3.25 -11.27
CA ARG A 304 -41.90 2.70 -11.48
C ARG A 304 -42.02 1.91 -12.77
N ALA A 305 -41.64 2.53 -13.89
CA ALA A 305 -41.70 1.90 -15.21
C ALA A 305 -40.81 0.63 -15.28
N LEU A 306 -39.68 0.63 -14.58
CA LEU A 306 -38.78 -0.52 -14.46
C LEU A 306 -39.47 -1.68 -13.71
N ILE A 307 -40.04 -1.42 -12.54
CA ILE A 307 -40.72 -2.44 -11.74
C ILE A 307 -41.95 -2.97 -12.49
N GLU A 308 -42.73 -2.09 -13.13
CA GLU A 308 -43.88 -2.47 -13.96
C GLU A 308 -43.46 -3.37 -15.14
N SER A 309 -42.33 -3.08 -15.79
CA SER A 309 -41.76 -3.91 -16.85
C SER A 309 -41.35 -5.31 -16.35
N ILE A 310 -40.68 -5.39 -15.20
CA ILE A 310 -40.31 -6.68 -14.59
C ILE A 310 -41.57 -7.47 -14.21
N LEU A 311 -42.56 -6.81 -13.59
CA LEU A 311 -43.81 -7.42 -13.20
C LEU A 311 -44.61 -7.93 -14.40
N ALA A 312 -44.62 -7.21 -15.53
CA ALA A 312 -45.29 -7.65 -16.75
C ALA A 312 -44.77 -9.01 -17.25
N SER A 313 -43.47 -9.30 -17.06
CA SER A 313 -42.89 -10.61 -17.39
C SER A 313 -43.37 -11.76 -16.47
N HIS A 314 -44.02 -11.44 -15.34
CA HIS A 314 -44.56 -12.38 -14.35
C HIS A 314 -46.10 -12.47 -14.37
N THR A 315 -46.73 -12.26 -15.54
CA THR A 315 -48.20 -12.20 -15.71
C THR A 315 -48.95 -13.36 -15.04
N THR A 316 -48.53 -14.61 -15.22
CA THR A 316 -49.18 -15.78 -14.59
C THR A 316 -49.19 -15.68 -13.08
N LYS A 317 -48.06 -15.29 -12.47
CA LYS A 317 -47.96 -15.18 -11.01
C LYS A 317 -48.79 -14.03 -10.46
N LEU A 318 -48.88 -12.93 -11.20
CA LEU A 318 -49.74 -11.80 -10.88
C LEU A 318 -51.23 -12.18 -10.93
N CYS A 319 -51.65 -12.95 -11.94
CA CYS A 319 -53.00 -13.48 -12.04
C CYS A 319 -53.33 -14.38 -10.83
N GLU A 320 -52.41 -15.27 -10.44
CA GLU A 320 -52.56 -16.10 -9.22
C GLU A 320 -52.76 -15.25 -7.96
N ILE A 321 -51.93 -14.23 -7.74
CA ILE A 321 -52.02 -13.32 -6.59
C ILE A 321 -53.36 -12.58 -6.58
N ALA A 322 -53.85 -12.14 -7.74
CA ALA A 322 -55.12 -11.45 -7.89
C ALA A 322 -56.35 -12.37 -7.79
N GLY A 323 -56.16 -13.70 -7.71
CA GLY A 323 -57.25 -14.67 -7.75
C GLY A 323 -57.95 -14.74 -9.11
N ILE A 324 -57.26 -14.32 -10.18
CA ILE A 324 -57.75 -14.34 -11.56
C ILE A 324 -57.20 -15.58 -12.25
N THR A 325 -58.06 -16.44 -12.78
CA THR A 325 -57.62 -17.53 -13.65
C THR A 325 -57.19 -16.93 -15.00
N PRO A 326 -55.93 -17.11 -15.45
CA PRO A 326 -55.54 -16.65 -16.78
C PRO A 326 -56.46 -17.29 -17.82
N ALA A 327 -57.02 -16.48 -18.74
CA ALA A 327 -57.76 -17.03 -19.86
C ALA A 327 -56.79 -17.88 -20.70
N SER A 328 -57.12 -19.17 -20.82
CA SER A 328 -56.36 -20.20 -21.55
C SER A 328 -56.07 -19.84 -22.99
#